data_AF-A0A926U6F7-F1
#
_entry.id   AF-A0A926U6F7-F1
#
_cell.length_a   1.000
_cell.length_b   1.000
_cell.length_c   1.000
_cell.angle_alpha   90.00
_cell.angle_beta   90.00
_cell.angle_gamma   90.00
#
_symmetry.space_group_name_H-M   'P 1'
#
loop_
_entity.id
_entity.type
_entity.pdbx_description
1 polymer ?
#
loop_
_entity_poly.entity_id
_entity_poly.type
_entity_poly.pdbx_seq_one_letter_code
_entity_poly.pdbx_strand_id
1 'polypeptide(L)'
;MDARTKTKLLFFLARRNNSEGFTLIELLVVIIIIGILSAIALPSFLNQANRARQSEARTYVGSMNRAQQAYRLENTAFAPDISTLSVGINSNTVYYTYSVTPNVASPNYALQQATVKSDPGLKAYIGAVQIAQQSGQDATTLAVLCEAKQANTPAAGSELTAGNIANLVTGGVLTSNNNIGCQGAAKAIQ
;
A
#
# COMPACT_ATOMS: atom_id res chain seq x y z
N MET A 1 -33.99 -72.29 4.40
CA MET A 1 -33.58 -70.88 4.62
C MET A 1 -34.84 -70.05 4.77
N ASP A 2 -34.99 -69.47 5.95
CA ASP A 2 -36.25 -69.04 6.57
C ASP A 2 -36.78 -67.71 6.00
N ALA A 3 -38.08 -67.66 5.70
CA ALA A 3 -38.77 -66.52 5.08
C ALA A 3 -38.91 -65.29 6.02
N ARG A 4 -38.45 -65.42 7.28
CA ARG A 4 -38.58 -64.41 8.33
C ARG A 4 -37.55 -63.26 8.24
N THR A 5 -36.42 -63.45 7.56
CA THR A 5 -35.43 -62.36 7.34
C THR A 5 -35.86 -61.37 6.27
N LYS A 6 -36.69 -61.79 5.30
CA LYS A 6 -37.21 -60.95 4.22
C LYS A 6 -38.12 -59.83 4.74
N THR A 7 -38.86 -60.08 5.82
CA THR A 7 -39.81 -59.11 6.41
C THR A 7 -39.12 -57.99 7.19
N LYS A 8 -37.98 -58.25 7.84
CA LYS A 8 -37.16 -57.19 8.48
C LYS A 8 -36.46 -56.30 7.46
N LEU A 9 -36.06 -56.85 6.31
CA LEU A 9 -35.42 -56.10 5.23
C LEU A 9 -36.42 -55.15 4.53
N LEU A 10 -37.68 -55.58 4.38
CA LEU A 10 -38.75 -54.75 3.80
C LEU A 10 -39.14 -53.57 4.69
N PHE A 11 -39.06 -53.70 6.03
CA PHE A 11 -39.31 -52.59 6.95
C PHE A 11 -38.20 -51.51 6.90
N PHE A 12 -36.95 -51.91 6.63
CA PHE A 12 -35.84 -50.96 6.48
C PHE A 12 -35.91 -50.18 5.16
N LEU A 13 -36.39 -50.81 4.08
CA LEU A 13 -36.63 -50.14 2.79
C LEU A 13 -37.91 -49.27 2.78
N ALA A 14 -38.83 -49.47 3.73
CA ALA A 14 -40.05 -48.69 3.89
C ALA A 14 -39.87 -47.40 4.70
N ARG A 15 -38.63 -47.06 5.12
CA ARG A 15 -38.30 -45.74 5.66
C ARG A 15 -38.25 -44.74 4.51
N ARG A 16 -39.44 -44.34 4.09
CA ARG A 16 -39.73 -43.25 3.17
C ARG A 16 -38.83 -42.08 3.53
N ASN A 17 -37.92 -41.79 2.62
CA ASN A 17 -37.02 -40.66 2.68
C ASN A 17 -37.91 -39.40 2.76
N ASN A 18 -38.08 -38.82 3.96
CA ASN A 18 -38.54 -37.45 4.14
C ASN A 18 -37.39 -36.51 3.73
N SER A 19 -36.91 -36.67 2.50
CA SER A 19 -36.07 -35.67 1.86
C SER A 19 -36.99 -34.53 1.49
N GLU A 20 -37.20 -33.63 2.44
CA GLU A 20 -37.72 -32.28 2.21
C GLU A 20 -36.78 -31.62 1.20
N GLY A 21 -37.18 -31.61 -0.08
CA GLY A 21 -36.41 -30.96 -1.12
C GLY A 21 -36.53 -29.44 -0.98
N PHE A 22 -35.42 -28.73 -1.10
CA PHE A 22 -35.41 -27.27 -1.21
C PHE A 22 -36.39 -26.83 -2.30
N THR A 23 -37.29 -25.91 -1.95
CA THR A 23 -38.21 -25.35 -2.94
C THR A 23 -37.45 -24.37 -3.85
N LEU A 24 -37.85 -24.28 -5.12
CA LEU A 24 -37.29 -23.29 -6.05
C LEU A 24 -37.47 -21.85 -5.54
N ILE A 25 -38.57 -21.60 -4.81
CA ILE A 25 -38.86 -20.29 -4.24
C ILE A 25 -37.91 -19.93 -3.08
N GLU A 26 -37.51 -20.91 -2.25
CA GLU A 26 -36.54 -20.68 -1.18
C GLU A 26 -35.18 -20.28 -1.76
N LEU A 27 -34.72 -21.00 -2.78
CA LEU A 27 -33.46 -20.64 -3.43
C LEU A 27 -33.55 -19.29 -4.13
N LEU A 28 -34.68 -18.94 -4.73
CA LEU A 28 -34.89 -17.64 -5.37
C LEU A 28 -34.82 -16.47 -4.38
N VAL A 29 -35.46 -16.59 -3.22
CA VAL A 29 -35.41 -15.54 -2.19
C VAL A 29 -34.00 -15.40 -1.62
N VAL A 30 -33.28 -16.50 -1.42
CA VAL A 30 -31.89 -16.48 -0.92
C VAL A 30 -30.96 -15.76 -1.90
N ILE A 31 -31.02 -16.06 -3.21
CA ILE A 31 -30.14 -15.38 -4.18
C ILE A 31 -30.46 -13.88 -4.31
N ILE A 32 -31.72 -13.47 -4.10
CA ILE A 32 -32.12 -12.07 -4.07
C ILE A 32 -31.51 -11.37 -2.85
N ILE A 33 -31.60 -11.97 -1.66
CA ILE A 33 -31.04 -11.39 -0.44
C ILE A 33 -29.52 -11.27 -0.54
N ILE A 34 -28.79 -12.32 -0.95
CA ILE A 34 -27.32 -12.23 -1.13
C ILE A 34 -26.95 -11.23 -2.23
N GLY A 35 -27.78 -11.07 -3.27
CA GLY A 35 -27.58 -10.08 -4.34
C GLY A 35 -27.61 -8.64 -3.80
N ILE A 36 -28.63 -8.32 -2.99
CA ILE A 36 -28.77 -6.99 -2.36
C ILE A 36 -27.60 -6.72 -1.40
N LEU A 37 -27.26 -7.69 -0.55
CA LEU A 37 -26.14 -7.55 0.38
C LEU A 37 -24.80 -7.37 -0.36
N SER A 38 -24.56 -8.14 -1.42
CA SER A 38 -23.33 -8.07 -2.21
C SER A 38 -23.19 -6.73 -2.92
N ALA A 39 -24.29 -6.15 -3.43
CA ALA A 39 -24.27 -4.86 -4.11
C ALA A 39 -23.77 -3.71 -3.21
N ILE A 40 -24.11 -3.75 -1.90
CA ILE A 40 -23.67 -2.73 -0.94
C ILE A 40 -22.26 -3.05 -0.41
N ALA A 41 -21.96 -4.32 -0.16
CA ALA A 41 -20.71 -4.73 0.47
C ALA A 41 -19.49 -4.63 -0.47
N LEU A 42 -19.66 -4.98 -1.75
CA LEU A 42 -18.55 -5.06 -2.71
C LEU A 42 -17.77 -3.74 -2.89
N PRO A 43 -18.40 -2.57 -3.12
CA PRO A 43 -17.64 -1.32 -3.27
C PRO A 43 -16.89 -0.94 -1.99
N SER A 44 -17.45 -1.21 -0.81
CA SER A 44 -16.78 -0.98 0.48
C SER A 44 -15.57 -1.90 0.65
N PHE A 45 -15.71 -3.18 0.30
CA PHE A 45 -14.62 -4.15 0.38
C PHE A 45 -13.45 -3.78 -0.54
N LEU A 46 -13.73 -3.37 -1.79
CA LEU A 46 -12.71 -2.92 -2.74
C LEU A 46 -11.98 -1.68 -2.23
N ASN A 47 -12.70 -0.72 -1.64
CA ASN A 47 -12.08 0.47 -1.04
C ASN A 47 -11.19 0.13 0.17
N GLN A 48 -11.60 -0.82 1.01
CA GLN A 48 -10.78 -1.28 2.14
C GLN A 48 -9.50 -1.99 1.65
N ALA A 49 -9.61 -2.85 0.64
CA ALA A 49 -8.46 -3.48 0.01
C ALA A 49 -7.48 -2.44 -0.57
N ASN A 50 -7.99 -1.42 -1.25
CA ASN A 50 -7.17 -0.32 -1.77
C ASN A 50 -6.47 0.47 -0.66
N ARG A 51 -7.17 0.76 0.45
CA ARG A 51 -6.56 1.43 1.63
C ARG A 51 -5.45 0.59 2.25
N ALA A 52 -5.62 -0.73 2.35
CA ALA A 52 -4.59 -1.63 2.86
C ALA A 52 -3.33 -1.59 1.97
N ARG A 53 -3.50 -1.70 0.65
CA ARG A 53 -2.40 -1.61 -0.34
C ARG A 53 -1.68 -0.25 -0.29
N GLN A 54 -2.44 0.84 -0.15
CA GLN A 54 -1.89 2.18 0.02
C GLN A 54 -1.09 2.32 1.33
N SER A 55 -1.58 1.73 2.43
CA SER A 55 -0.86 1.71 3.71
C SER A 55 0.44 0.91 3.64
N GLU A 56 0.45 -0.20 2.90
CA GLU A 56 1.65 -0.99 2.64
C GLU A 56 2.70 -0.15 1.89
N ALA A 57 2.31 0.50 0.80
CA ALA A 57 3.19 1.37 0.03
C ALA A 57 3.74 2.54 0.86
N ARG A 58 2.89 3.19 1.65
CA ARG A 58 3.32 4.24 2.59
C ARG A 58 4.34 3.72 3.61
N THR A 59 4.14 2.51 4.12
CA THR A 59 5.05 1.87 5.08
C THR A 59 6.39 1.54 4.44
N TYR A 60 6.39 1.05 3.20
CA TYR A 60 7.61 0.75 2.45
C TYR A 60 8.41 2.01 2.13
N VAL A 61 7.77 3.06 1.61
CA VAL A 61 8.44 4.36 1.38
C VAL A 61 8.99 4.94 2.69
N GLY A 62 8.22 4.90 3.78
CA GLY A 62 8.70 5.35 5.09
C GLY A 62 9.88 4.51 5.62
N SER A 63 9.91 3.22 5.33
CA SER A 63 11.03 2.32 5.69
C SER A 63 12.27 2.62 4.85
N MET A 64 12.10 2.90 3.55
CA MET A 64 13.19 3.36 2.68
C MET A 64 13.76 4.69 3.16
N ASN A 65 12.92 5.64 3.59
CA ASN A 65 13.39 6.91 4.16
C ASN A 65 14.29 6.67 5.38
N ARG A 66 13.84 5.84 6.33
CA ARG A 66 14.65 5.51 7.52
C ARG A 66 15.95 4.82 7.17
N ALA A 67 15.91 3.88 6.23
CA ALA A 67 17.10 3.18 5.79
C ALA A 67 18.06 4.09 5.03
N GLN A 68 17.57 5.06 4.26
CA GLN A 68 18.40 6.08 3.61
C GLN A 68 19.07 7.00 4.63
N GLN A 69 18.37 7.36 5.70
CA GLN A 69 18.96 8.09 6.82
C GLN A 69 20.07 7.26 7.48
N ALA A 70 19.78 6.00 7.84
CA ALA A 70 20.78 5.10 8.44
C ALA A 70 21.99 4.88 7.52
N TYR A 71 21.76 4.64 6.22
CA TYR A 71 22.82 4.49 5.23
C TYR A 71 23.69 5.75 5.15
N ARG A 72 23.10 6.94 5.25
CA ARG A 72 23.83 8.22 5.25
C ARG A 72 24.58 8.50 6.56
N LEU A 73 24.19 7.87 7.67
CA LEU A 73 24.97 7.92 8.92
C LEU A 73 26.25 7.09 8.79
N GLU A 74 26.18 5.97 8.07
CA GLU A 74 27.32 5.06 7.86
C GLU A 74 28.20 5.46 6.67
N ASN A 75 27.60 6.06 5.64
CA ASN A 75 28.25 6.40 4.38
C ASN A 75 28.11 7.89 4.09
N THR A 76 29.09 8.47 3.40
CA THR A 76 29.06 9.91 3.03
C THR A 76 28.08 10.24 1.90
N ALA A 77 27.40 9.25 1.33
CA ALA A 77 26.45 9.37 0.23
C ALA A 77 25.15 8.62 0.53
N PHE A 78 24.08 8.94 -0.20
CA PHE A 78 22.84 8.16 -0.17
C PHE A 78 22.97 6.90 -1.02
N ALA A 79 22.17 5.88 -0.68
CA ALA A 79 22.13 4.62 -1.41
C ALA A 79 21.54 4.84 -2.81
N PRO A 80 22.19 4.35 -3.89
CA PRO A 80 21.72 4.57 -5.25
C PRO A 80 20.49 3.74 -5.60
N ASP A 81 20.38 2.55 -5.02
CA ASP A 81 19.36 1.57 -5.35
C ASP A 81 18.73 0.94 -4.11
N ILE A 82 17.51 0.45 -4.25
CA ILE A 82 16.79 -0.25 -3.18
C ILE A 82 17.50 -1.52 -2.69
N SER A 83 18.27 -2.18 -3.56
CA SER A 83 19.07 -3.36 -3.21
C SER A 83 20.17 -3.04 -2.19
N THR A 84 20.77 -1.85 -2.28
CA THR A 84 21.84 -1.42 -1.37
C THR A 84 21.32 -1.09 0.02
N LEU A 85 20.05 -0.68 0.13
CA LEU A 85 19.40 -0.40 1.42
C LEU A 85 19.12 -1.65 2.25
N SER A 86 19.12 -2.84 1.64
CA SER A 86 18.89 -4.13 2.33
C SER A 86 17.66 -4.16 3.26
N VAL A 87 16.62 -3.40 2.92
CA VAL A 87 15.37 -3.28 3.72
C VAL A 87 14.38 -4.43 3.52
N GLY A 88 14.73 -5.44 2.72
CA GLY A 88 13.85 -6.58 2.42
C GLY A 88 12.61 -6.23 1.59
N ILE A 89 12.64 -5.10 0.87
CA ILE A 89 11.53 -4.65 0.02
C ILE A 89 11.79 -5.07 -1.42
N ASN A 90 10.83 -5.76 -2.02
CA ASN A 90 10.87 -6.09 -3.44
C ASN A 90 10.62 -4.83 -4.28
N SER A 91 11.50 -4.55 -5.24
CA SER A 91 11.37 -3.40 -6.15
C SER A 91 10.12 -3.48 -7.03
N ASN A 92 9.59 -4.68 -7.25
CA ASN A 92 8.38 -4.90 -8.03
C ASN A 92 7.41 -5.75 -7.21
N THR A 93 6.32 -5.14 -6.75
CA THR A 93 5.18 -5.87 -6.20
C THR A 93 4.06 -5.95 -7.25
N VAL A 94 2.93 -6.56 -6.88
CA VAL A 94 1.78 -6.72 -7.78
C VAL A 94 1.23 -5.36 -8.21
N TYR A 95 1.15 -4.40 -7.27
CA TYR A 95 0.47 -3.12 -7.46
C TYR A 95 1.41 -1.92 -7.56
N TYR A 96 2.62 -2.03 -7.01
CA TYR A 96 3.59 -0.94 -6.92
C TYR A 96 4.95 -1.35 -7.47
N THR A 97 5.64 -0.38 -8.06
CA THR A 97 7.07 -0.46 -8.36
C THR A 97 7.78 0.55 -7.47
N TYR A 98 8.83 0.10 -6.79
CA TYR A 98 9.63 0.90 -5.90
C TYR A 98 11.00 1.18 -6.52
N SER A 99 11.37 2.45 -6.53
CA SER A 99 12.68 2.90 -7.00
C SER A 99 13.30 3.89 -6.04
N VAL A 100 14.62 3.92 -6.06
CA VAL A 100 15.42 4.94 -5.39
C VAL A 100 16.10 5.73 -6.49
N THR A 101 16.14 7.04 -6.35
CA THR A 101 16.85 7.91 -7.26
C THR A 101 17.65 8.90 -6.43
N PRO A 102 18.95 8.67 -6.22
CA PRO A 102 19.80 9.71 -5.66
C PRO A 102 19.93 10.84 -6.69
N ASN A 103 19.91 12.10 -6.25
CA ASN A 103 20.30 13.16 -7.16
C ASN A 103 21.82 13.17 -7.31
N VAL A 104 22.33 12.66 -8.43
CA VAL A 104 23.76 12.67 -8.76
C VAL A 104 24.34 14.08 -8.94
N ALA A 105 23.50 15.09 -9.21
CA ALA A 105 23.89 16.50 -9.33
C ALA A 105 23.89 17.24 -7.97
N SER A 106 23.29 16.67 -6.92
CA SER A 106 23.31 17.22 -5.57
C SER A 106 23.25 16.07 -4.56
N PRO A 107 24.41 15.57 -4.04
CA PRO A 107 24.49 14.37 -3.20
C PRO A 107 23.85 14.53 -1.81
N ASN A 108 23.08 15.60 -1.63
CA ASN A 108 22.51 16.06 -0.38
C ASN A 108 21.05 15.63 -0.21
N TYR A 109 20.45 14.98 -1.22
CA TYR A 109 19.14 14.36 -1.06
C TYR A 109 18.93 13.14 -1.98
N ALA A 110 18.02 12.26 -1.57
CA ALA A 110 17.60 11.09 -2.33
C ALA A 110 16.07 10.98 -2.33
N LEU A 111 15.51 10.54 -3.45
CA LEU A 111 14.08 10.31 -3.62
C LEU A 111 13.78 8.81 -3.62
N GLN A 112 12.68 8.44 -2.96
CA GLN A 112 12.19 7.08 -2.85
C GLN A 112 10.79 7.06 -3.45
N GLN A 113 10.59 6.43 -4.59
CA GLN A 113 9.31 6.48 -5.30
C GLN A 113 8.60 5.13 -5.21
N ALA A 114 7.29 5.18 -4.99
CA ALA A 114 6.38 4.07 -5.19
C ALA A 114 5.40 4.44 -6.30
N THR A 115 5.66 3.96 -7.51
CA THR A 115 4.80 4.16 -8.68
C THR A 115 3.73 3.08 -8.75
N VAL A 116 2.52 3.45 -9.14
CA VAL A 116 1.40 2.51 -9.31
C VAL A 116 1.54 1.83 -10.66
N LYS A 117 1.34 0.51 -10.71
CA LYS A 117 1.55 -0.27 -11.94
C LYS A 117 0.44 -0.08 -12.98
N SER A 118 -0.82 0.10 -12.57
CA SER A 118 -1.97 0.62 -13.37
C SER A 118 -3.30 0.29 -12.70
N ASP A 119 -3.53 0.77 -11.47
CA ASP A 119 -4.79 0.55 -10.74
C ASP A 119 -5.57 1.86 -10.57
N PRO A 120 -6.87 1.91 -10.95
CA PRO A 120 -7.66 3.14 -10.90
C PRO A 120 -7.93 3.65 -9.47
N GLY A 121 -7.74 2.79 -8.45
CA GLY A 121 -7.99 3.12 -7.04
C GLY A 121 -6.76 3.40 -6.19
N LEU A 122 -5.55 3.33 -6.76
CA LEU A 122 -4.30 3.45 -6.00
C LEU A 122 -3.59 4.78 -6.27
N LYS A 123 -3.07 5.39 -5.22
CA LYS A 123 -2.24 6.59 -5.28
C LYS A 123 -0.76 6.22 -5.28
N ALA A 124 0.06 6.97 -6.02
CA ALA A 124 1.51 6.87 -5.94
C ALA A 124 2.03 7.57 -4.67
N TYR A 125 3.15 7.10 -4.15
CA TYR A 125 3.82 7.70 -2.99
C TYR A 125 5.24 8.08 -3.34
N ILE A 126 5.74 9.13 -2.69
CA ILE A 126 7.13 9.54 -2.82
C ILE A 126 7.67 9.98 -1.47
N GLY A 127 8.82 9.46 -1.12
CA GLY A 127 9.65 9.87 0.00
C GLY A 127 10.81 10.71 -0.51
N ALA A 128 11.23 11.67 0.30
CA ALA A 128 12.51 12.32 0.09
C ALA A 128 13.26 12.41 1.42
N VAL A 129 14.56 12.17 1.36
CA VAL A 129 15.49 12.37 2.47
C VAL A 129 16.54 13.36 2.04
N GLN A 130 16.82 14.35 2.88
CA GLN A 130 17.80 15.41 2.64
C GLN A 130 18.68 15.61 3.86
N ILE A 131 19.93 16.00 3.67
CA ILE A 131 20.74 16.58 4.74
C ILE A 131 20.37 18.06 4.94
N ALA A 132 20.07 18.44 6.17
CA ALA A 132 19.99 19.81 6.63
C ALA A 132 21.27 20.13 7.39
N GLN A 133 22.07 21.01 6.79
CA GLN A 133 23.23 21.63 7.44
C GLN A 133 22.70 22.87 8.16
N GLN A 134 22.64 22.83 9.49
CA GLN A 134 22.50 24.07 10.27
C GLN A 134 23.89 24.68 10.43
N SER A 135 24.01 25.98 10.12
CA SER A 135 25.25 26.75 10.20
C SER A 135 25.92 26.56 11.58
N GLY A 136 26.94 25.69 11.66
CA GLY A 136 27.73 25.42 12.87
C GLY A 136 27.29 24.24 13.74
N GLN A 137 26.41 23.36 13.28
CA GLN A 137 25.98 22.13 13.99
C GLN A 137 26.01 20.91 13.06
N ASP A 138 26.04 19.71 13.65
CA ASP A 138 26.11 18.42 12.95
C ASP A 138 25.06 18.26 11.84
N ALA A 139 25.42 17.49 10.80
CA ALA A 139 24.55 17.23 9.66
C ALA A 139 23.33 16.40 10.10
N THR A 140 22.15 17.03 10.17
CA THR A 140 20.90 16.31 10.47
C THR A 140 20.20 15.88 9.19
N THR A 141 19.53 14.72 9.19
CA THR A 141 18.72 14.30 8.04
C THR A 141 17.26 14.64 8.25
N LEU A 142 16.65 15.30 7.27
CA LEU A 142 15.22 15.54 7.19
C LEU A 142 14.57 14.53 6.25
N ALA A 143 13.33 14.14 6.53
CA ALA A 143 12.54 13.36 5.61
C ALA A 143 11.12 13.89 5.45
N VAL A 144 10.59 13.72 4.24
CA VAL A 144 9.19 13.98 3.92
C VAL A 144 8.60 12.78 3.21
N LEU A 145 7.30 12.58 3.40
CA LEU A 145 6.52 11.61 2.65
C LEU A 145 5.33 12.34 2.03
N CYS A 146 5.14 12.09 0.74
CA CYS A 146 4.07 12.67 -0.04
C CYS A 146 3.30 11.61 -0.81
N GLU A 147 2.06 11.93 -1.12
CA GLU A 147 1.15 11.10 -1.90
C GLU A 147 0.63 11.86 -3.11
N ALA A 148 0.31 11.15 -4.19
CA ALA A 148 -0.36 11.75 -5.34
C ALA A 148 -1.76 12.23 -4.95
N LYS A 149 -2.13 13.43 -5.43
CA LYS A 149 -3.46 14.02 -5.21
C LYS A 149 -4.58 13.23 -5.91
N GLN A 150 -4.25 12.61 -7.04
CA GLN A 150 -5.14 11.78 -7.82
C GLN A 150 -4.64 10.32 -7.86
N ALA A 151 -5.58 9.38 -8.02
CA ALA A 151 -5.24 7.97 -8.22
C ALA A 151 -4.67 7.75 -9.63
N ASN A 152 -3.81 6.75 -9.78
CA ASN A 152 -3.16 6.37 -11.04
C ASN A 152 -2.36 7.49 -11.74
N THR A 153 -2.09 8.60 -11.05
CA THR A 153 -1.16 9.62 -11.54
C THR A 153 0.23 9.40 -10.94
N PRO A 154 1.31 9.50 -11.73
CA PRO A 154 2.65 9.41 -11.18
C PRO A 154 2.89 10.56 -10.20
N ALA A 155 3.43 10.25 -9.02
CA ALA A 155 3.96 11.25 -8.11
C ALA A 155 5.30 11.75 -8.66
N ALA A 156 5.29 12.84 -9.44
CA ALA A 156 6.48 13.43 -10.03
C ALA A 156 7.44 13.97 -8.95
N GLY A 157 8.60 13.33 -8.78
CA GLY A 157 9.65 13.77 -7.85
C GLY A 157 10.35 15.07 -8.22
N SER A 158 10.02 15.66 -9.37
CA SER A 158 10.55 16.95 -9.83
C SER A 158 10.23 18.11 -8.88
N GLU A 159 9.16 18.01 -8.10
CA GLU A 159 8.77 19.05 -7.14
C GLU A 159 9.49 18.94 -5.79
N LEU A 160 10.14 17.80 -5.50
CA LEU A 160 10.89 17.56 -4.28
C LEU A 160 12.37 17.93 -4.46
N THR A 161 12.60 19.22 -4.72
CA THR A 161 13.95 19.82 -4.72
C THR A 161 14.41 20.06 -3.28
N ALA A 162 15.71 20.27 -3.07
CA ALA A 162 16.26 20.48 -1.74
C ALA A 162 15.63 21.68 -0.98
N GLY A 163 15.31 22.76 -1.70
CA GLY A 163 14.62 23.92 -1.11
C GLY A 163 13.17 23.61 -0.72
N ASN A 164 12.47 22.85 -1.56
CA ASN A 164 11.08 22.46 -1.30
C ASN A 164 10.97 21.44 -0.18
N ILE A 165 11.91 20.50 -0.08
CA ILE A 165 11.99 19.56 1.04
C ILE A 165 12.19 20.35 2.33
N ALA A 166 13.18 21.25 2.40
CA ALA A 166 13.41 22.08 3.59
C ALA A 166 12.16 22.85 4.04
N ASN A 167 11.43 23.46 3.08
CA ASN A 167 10.17 24.16 3.35
C ASN A 167 9.08 23.23 3.92
N LEU A 168 8.94 22.03 3.36
CA LEU A 168 7.95 21.05 3.80
C LEU A 168 8.16 20.58 5.25
N VAL A 169 9.41 20.43 5.68
CA VAL A 169 9.72 19.97 7.05
C VAL A 169 9.49 21.06 8.09
N THR A 170 9.54 22.34 7.68
CA THR A 170 9.18 23.50 8.52
C THR A 170 7.69 23.83 8.50
N GLY A 171 6.84 22.95 7.94
CA GLY A 171 5.39 23.15 7.88
C GLY A 171 4.90 23.97 6.69
N GLY A 172 5.78 24.27 5.74
CA GLY A 172 5.41 24.87 4.47
C GLY A 172 4.69 23.88 3.55
N VAL A 173 4.07 24.42 2.50
CA VAL A 173 3.38 23.66 1.46
C VAL A 173 4.10 23.87 0.13
N LEU A 174 4.07 22.87 -0.76
CA LEU A 174 4.58 23.02 -2.13
C LEU A 174 3.76 24.08 -2.88
N THR A 175 4.43 25.04 -3.51
CA THR A 175 3.80 26.15 -4.25
C THR A 175 3.64 25.87 -5.75
N SER A 176 4.11 24.72 -6.24
CA SER A 176 4.04 24.30 -7.64
C SER A 176 2.74 23.52 -7.96
N ASN A 177 2.50 23.22 -9.24
CA ASN A 177 1.29 22.61 -9.82
C ASN A 177 0.96 21.16 -9.33
N ASN A 178 0.91 20.97 -8.02
CA ASN A 178 -0.17 20.37 -7.21
C ASN A 178 -0.71 18.97 -7.56
N ASN A 179 0.08 18.11 -8.19
CA ASN A 179 -0.26 16.69 -8.32
C ASN A 179 0.13 15.84 -7.10
N ILE A 180 0.77 16.43 -6.09
CA ILE A 180 1.27 15.73 -4.90
C ILE A 180 0.87 16.49 -3.62
N GLY A 181 0.32 15.80 -2.63
CA GLY A 181 0.11 16.27 -1.28
C GLY A 181 1.18 15.72 -0.34
N CYS A 182 1.95 16.60 0.31
CA CYS A 182 3.03 16.22 1.22
C CYS A 182 2.64 16.43 2.68
N GLN A 183 3.05 15.51 3.55
CA GLN A 183 3.06 15.71 5.00
C GLN A 183 4.50 15.73 5.48
N GLY A 184 4.98 16.91 5.89
CA GLY A 184 6.26 17.07 6.56
C GLY A 184 6.28 16.30 7.87
N ALA A 185 7.19 15.34 8.01
CA ALA A 185 7.48 14.72 9.30
C ALA A 185 8.89 15.17 9.70
N ALA A 186 8.97 16.25 10.49
CA ALA A 186 10.21 16.63 11.15
C ALA A 186 10.54 15.55 12.18
N LYS A 187 11.29 14.52 11.78
CA LYS A 187 11.91 13.58 12.71
C LYS A 187 13.40 13.57 12.44
N ALA A 188 14.11 14.41 13.20
CA ALA A 188 15.55 14.33 13.34
C ALA A 188 15.88 12.96 13.97
N ILE A 189 16.74 12.20 13.30
CA ILE A 189 17.56 11.21 13.99
C ILE A 189 18.78 12.01 14.44
N GLN A 190 18.80 12.38 15.72
CA GLN A 190 19.99 12.85 16.44
C GLN A 190 20.70 11.64 17.02
#